data_AF-A0A536TAW5-F1
#
_entry.id   AF-A0A536TAW5-F1
#
_cell.length_a   1.000
_cell.length_b   1.000
_cell.length_c   1.000
_cell.angle_alpha   90.00
_cell.angle_beta   90.00
_cell.angle_gamma   90.00
#
_symmetry.space_group_name_H-M   'P 1'
#
loop_
_entity.id
_entity.type
_entity.pdbx_description
1 polymer ?
#
loop_
_entity_poly.entity_id
_entity_poly.type
_entity_poly.pdbx_seq_one_letter_code
_entity_poly.pdbx_strand_id
1 'polypeptide(L)' 'MPAVRFGIVGTSGHASRVAAPVLKRNPEVSLLGAAGSAPERSAQFAQQHGVARSYRDLEEMLG' A
#
# COMPACT_ATOMS: atom_id res chain seq x y z
N MET A 1 0.76 -19.23 -10.78
CA MET A 1 0.87 -17.93 -11.49
C MET A 1 1.58 -16.95 -10.56
N PRO A 2 2.35 -15.98 -11.06
CA PRO A 2 2.97 -14.98 -10.20
C PRO A 2 1.89 -14.13 -9.50
N ALA A 3 2.08 -13.82 -8.22
CA ALA A 3 1.11 -13.07 -7.43
C ALA A 3 0.87 -11.66 -8.00
N VAL A 4 -0.39 -11.21 -8.00
CA VAL A 4 -0.72 -9.85 -8.43
C VAL A 4 -0.19 -8.85 -7.41
N ARG A 5 0.59 -7.87 -7.86
CA ARG A 5 1.24 -6.88 -7.00
C ARG A 5 0.42 -5.60 -6.95
N PHE A 6 0.09 -5.14 -5.75
CA PHE A 6 -0.67 -3.92 -5.51
C PHE A 6 0.19 -2.85 -4.85
N GLY A 7 0.01 -1.62 -5.29
CA GLY A 7 0.34 -0.39 -4.56
C GLY A 7 -0.93 0.41 -4.33
N ILE A 8 -1.03 1.10 -3.18
CA ILE A 8 -2.20 1.91 -2.84
C ILE A 8 -1.88 3.39 -3.01
N VAL A 9 -2.75 4.12 -3.73
CA VAL A 9 -2.73 5.59 -3.80
C VAL A 9 -3.78 6.15 -2.86
N GLY A 10 -3.35 6.93 -1.87
CA GLY A 10 -4.21 7.46 -0.82
C GLY A 10 -4.39 6.46 0.33
N THR A 11 -4.05 6.87 1.54
CA THR A 11 -3.86 5.96 2.69
C THR A 11 -4.94 6.08 3.76
N SER A 12 -5.96 6.91 3.53
CA SER A 12 -6.99 7.23 4.52
C SER A 12 -8.17 6.26 4.50
N GLY A 13 -8.97 6.30 5.57
CA GLY A 13 -10.33 5.72 5.65
C GLY A 13 -10.45 4.30 5.13
N HIS A 14 -10.96 4.17 3.90
CA HIS A 14 -11.22 2.90 3.24
C HIS A 14 -9.93 2.11 2.93
N ALA A 15 -8.87 2.79 2.48
CA ALA A 15 -7.61 2.13 2.13
C ALA A 15 -7.00 1.40 3.33
N SER A 16 -6.98 2.07 4.48
CA SER A 16 -6.42 1.51 5.72
C SER A 16 -7.38 0.52 6.41
N ARG A 17 -8.69 0.77 6.42
CA ARG A 17 -9.64 -0.09 7.16
C ARG A 17 -10.13 -1.30 6.38
N VAL A 18 -10.10 -1.26 5.05
CA VAL A 18 -10.73 -2.28 4.20
C VAL A 18 -9.74 -2.83 3.18
N ALA A 19 -9.19 -1.99 2.29
CA ALA A 19 -8.41 -2.48 1.16
C ALA A 19 -7.14 -3.22 1.60
N ALA A 20 -6.31 -2.62 2.47
CA ALA A 20 -5.10 -3.27 2.96
C ALA A 20 -5.37 -4.59 3.70
N PRO A 21 -6.30 -4.64 4.69
CA PRO A 21 -6.63 -5.90 5.36
C PRO A 21 -7.13 -7.01 4.42
N VAL A 22 -7.96 -6.66 3.42
CA VAL A 22 -8.49 -7.63 2.45
C VAL A 22 -7.38 -8.16 1.55
N LEU A 23 -6.54 -7.28 0.99
CA LEU A 23 -5.41 -7.69 0.15
C LEU A 23 -4.44 -8.59 0.92
N LYS A 24 -4.13 -8.27 2.18
CA LYS A 24 -3.22 -9.08 3.01
C LYS A 24 -3.74 -10.48 3.35
N ARG A 25 -5.05 -10.71 3.28
CA ARG A 25 -5.65 -12.03 3.54
C ARG A 25 -5.66 -12.93 2.31
N ASN A 26 -5.44 -12.37 1.11
CA ASN A 26 -5.45 -13.13 -0.13
C ASN A 26 -4.02 -13.63 -0.45
N PRO A 27 -3.78 -14.94 -0.49
CA PRO A 27 -2.44 -15.50 -0.72
C PRO A 27 -1.94 -15.31 -2.16
N GLU A 28 -2.82 -14.96 -3.11
CA GLU A 28 -2.47 -14.77 -4.52
C GLU A 28 -2.08 -13.33 -4.86
N VAL A 29 -2.03 -12.44 -3.86
CA VAL A 29 -1.70 -11.03 -4.04
C VAL A 29 -0.64 -10.57 -3.03
N SER A 30 0.11 -9.54 -3.43
CA SER A 30 1.09 -8.89 -2.56
C SER A 30 0.85 -7.38 -2.54
N LEU A 31 0.56 -6.83 -1.36
CA LEU A 31 0.54 -5.39 -1.14
C LEU A 31 1.96 -4.91 -0.85
N LEU A 32 2.55 -4.17 -1.78
CA LEU A 32 3.95 -3.75 -1.71
C LEU A 32 4.15 -2.48 -0.87
N GLY A 33 3.18 -1.55 -0.93
CA GLY A 33 3.31 -0.25 -0.28
C GLY A 33 2.20 0.71 -0.64
N ALA A 34 2.41 1.99 -0.29
CA ALA A 34 1.48 3.07 -0.60
C ALA A 34 2.20 4.38 -0.95
N ALA A 35 1.52 5.21 -1.75
CA ALA A 35 1.89 6.57 -2.10
C ALA A 35 0.72 7.52 -1.79
N GLY A 36 1.02 8.79 -1.53
CA GLY A 36 -0.01 9.79 -1.27
C GLY A 36 0.58 11.19 -1.12
N SER A 37 -0.28 12.21 -1.10
CA SER A 37 0.15 13.61 -1.01
C SER A 37 0.77 14.01 0.33
N ALA A 38 0.74 13.14 1.33
CA ALA A 38 1.39 13.32 2.63
C ALA A 38 2.31 12.11 2.90
N PRO A 39 3.61 12.21 2.61
CA PRO A 39 4.55 11.09 2.72
C PRO A 39 4.57 10.43 4.10
N GLU A 40 4.41 11.20 5.17
CA GLU A 40 4.39 10.70 6.55
C GLU A 40 3.19 9.77 6.79
N ARG A 41 2.05 10.06 6.14
CA ARG A 41 0.86 9.19 6.21
C ARG A 41 1.06 7.90 5.42
N SER A 42 1.80 7.93 4.33
CA SER A 42 2.19 6.72 3.58
C SER A 42 3.14 5.85 4.40
N ALA A 43 4.11 6.46 5.09
CA ALA A 43 5.02 5.75 5.98
C ALA A 43 4.28 5.13 7.17
N GLN A 44 3.38 5.88 7.81
CA GLN A 44 2.53 5.37 8.89
C GLN A 44 1.64 4.22 8.43
N PHE A 45 1.01 4.35 7.26
CA PHE A 45 0.22 3.28 6.66
C PHE A 45 1.08 2.03 6.42
N ALA A 46 2.30 2.23 5.90
CA ALA A 46 3.20 1.13 5.62
C ALA A 46 3.57 0.35 6.89
N GLN A 47 3.88 1.08 7.96
CA GLN A 47 4.15 0.51 9.27
C GLN A 47 2.92 -0.20 9.85
N GLN A 48 1.74 0.43 9.83
CA GLN A 48 0.50 -0.11 10.39
C GLN A 48 0.11 -1.44 9.73
N HIS A 49 0.30 -1.55 8.41
CA HIS A 49 -0.07 -2.73 7.64
C HIS A 49 1.10 -3.68 7.39
N GLY A 50 2.30 -3.38 7.90
CA GLY A 50 3.49 -4.22 7.73
C GLY A 50 3.83 -4.47 6.26
N VAL A 51 3.72 -3.44 5.41
CA VAL A 51 4.07 -3.52 3.98
C VAL A 51 5.47 -2.94 3.77
N ALA A 52 6.16 -3.46 2.76
CA ALA A 52 7.60 -3.28 2.63
C ALA A 52 8.03 -1.88 2.21
N ARG A 53 7.15 -1.09 1.59
CA ARG A 53 7.50 0.19 0.95
C ARG A 53 6.56 1.32 1.32
N SER A 54 7.13 2.51 1.46
CA SER A 54 6.42 3.79 1.40
C SER A 54 7.06 4.59 0.28
N TYR A 55 6.27 5.00 -0.71
CA TYR A 55 6.74 5.76 -1.86
C TYR A 55 6.50 7.26 -1.61
N ARG A 56 7.38 8.14 -2.11
CA ARG A 56 7.21 9.60 -1.94
C ARG A 56 6.01 10.11 -2.74
N ASP A 57 5.84 9.61 -3.97
CA ASP A 57 4.78 10.00 -4.89
C ASP A 57 4.38 8.84 -5.82
N LEU A 58 3.44 9.12 -6.74
CA LEU A 58 2.95 8.14 -7.70
C LEU A 58 4.01 7.76 -8.74
N GLU A 59 4.89 8.69 -9.10
CA GLU A 59 5.92 8.44 -10.12
C GLU A 59 6.96 7.45 -9.59
N GLU A 60 7.42 7.62 -8.35
CA GLU A 60 8.29 6.65 -7.68
C GLU A 60 7.64 5.27 -7.51
N MET A 61 6.30 5.21 -7.39
CA MET A 61 5.60 3.93 -7.25
C MET A 61 5.46 3.19 -8.59
N LEU A 62 5.34 3.92 -9.71
CA LEU A 62 5.08 3.35 -11.03
C LEU A 62 6.34 3.18 -11.89
N GLY A 63 7.45 3.83 -11.53
CA GLY A 63 8.77 3.66 -12.14
C GLY A 63 9.50 2.41 -11.65
#